data_AF-A0A6I7X0T2-F1
#
_entry.id   AF-A0A6I7X0T2-F1
#
_cell.length_a   1.000
_cell.length_b   1.000
_cell.length_c   1.000
_cell.angle_alpha   90.00
_cell.angle_beta   90.00
_cell.angle_gamma   90.00
#
_symmetry.space_group_name_H-M   'P 1'
#
loop_
_entity.id
_entity.type
_entity.pdbx_description
1 polymer ?
#
loop_
_entity_poly.entity_id
_entity_poly.type
_entity_poly.pdbx_seq_one_letter_code
_entity_poly.pdbx_strand_id
1 'polypeptide(L)'
;VSKLNKEQAMYYFLSGYTAKVAGTERGVTEPKATFSACFGEAFLPLHPTIYAQLLGEKMERYGVRAYLVNTGWAGGGYGVGERMSIQATRACVNSILDGSIHDAEFENVPLFNLCVPKTLQDVDAKLLNPRNAWSDKAAYDVTATKLAGMFIN
;
A
#
# COMPACT_ATOMS: atom_id res chain seq x y z
N VAL A 1 1.53 -1.63 -6.73
CA VAL A 1 2.82 -1.37 -6.03
C VAL A 1 3.18 0.08 -6.28
N SER A 2 3.66 0.79 -5.27
CA SER A 2 4.01 2.21 -5.38
C SER A 2 5.41 2.46 -4.86
N LYS A 3 6.20 3.24 -5.59
CA LYS A 3 7.49 3.78 -5.12
C LYS A 3 7.20 4.96 -4.19
N LEU A 4 7.79 4.96 -3.01
CA LEU A 4 7.61 6.03 -2.03
C LEU A 4 8.86 6.92 -1.99
N ASN A 5 8.65 8.23 -1.85
CA ASN A 5 9.71 9.11 -1.35
C ASN A 5 9.87 8.94 0.18
N LYS A 6 10.86 9.62 0.77
CA LYS A 6 11.16 9.50 2.20
C LYS A 6 9.97 9.93 3.06
N GLU A 7 9.35 11.05 2.74
CA GLU A 7 8.24 11.62 3.50
C GLU A 7 7.02 10.69 3.45
N GLN A 8 6.70 10.13 2.30
CA GLN A 8 5.66 9.12 2.13
C GLN A 8 5.99 7.83 2.87
N ALA A 9 7.24 7.35 2.81
CA ALA A 9 7.65 6.15 3.54
C ALA A 9 7.46 6.32 5.05
N MET A 10 7.87 7.45 5.61
CA MET A 10 7.65 7.79 7.02
C MET A 10 6.16 7.94 7.34
N TYR A 11 5.39 8.60 6.47
CA TYR A 11 3.95 8.78 6.63
C TYR A 11 3.20 7.44 6.66
N TYR A 12 3.36 6.60 5.64
CA TYR A 12 2.68 5.30 5.56
C TYR A 12 3.16 4.32 6.63
N PHE A 13 4.43 4.39 7.03
CA PHE A 13 4.94 3.62 8.15
C PHE A 13 4.29 4.05 9.47
N LEU A 14 4.16 5.36 9.71
CA LEU A 14 3.49 5.89 10.89
C LEU A 14 1.98 5.57 10.90
N SER A 15 1.30 5.73 9.75
CA SER A 15 -0.11 5.40 9.62
C SER A 15 -0.38 3.91 9.82
N GLY A 16 0.47 3.05 9.24
CA GLY A 16 0.33 1.60 9.38
C GLY A 16 -1.03 1.06 8.95
N TYR A 17 -1.60 1.64 7.89
CA TYR A 17 -2.89 1.22 7.35
C TYR A 17 -2.81 -0.22 6.81
N THR A 18 -3.68 -1.08 7.33
CA THR A 18 -3.81 -2.46 6.91
C THR A 18 -5.23 -2.96 7.19
N ALA A 19 -5.50 -4.24 6.92
CA ALA A 19 -6.75 -4.88 7.26
C ALA A 19 -6.55 -5.92 8.37
N LYS A 20 -7.42 -5.90 9.38
CA LYS A 20 -7.62 -7.06 10.26
C LYS A 20 -8.39 -8.11 9.48
N VAL A 21 -7.75 -9.23 9.21
CA VAL A 21 -8.35 -10.37 8.49
C VAL A 21 -9.07 -11.31 9.45
N ALA A 22 -10.07 -12.02 8.95
CA ALA A 22 -10.82 -13.00 9.73
C ALA A 22 -9.86 -14.06 10.33
N GLY A 23 -10.02 -14.34 11.62
CA GLY A 23 -9.25 -15.36 12.34
C GLY A 23 -8.06 -14.86 13.17
N THR A 24 -7.67 -13.58 13.09
CA THR A 24 -6.59 -13.03 13.94
C THR A 24 -7.10 -12.43 15.26
N GLU A 25 -8.38 -12.07 15.34
CA GLU A 25 -9.05 -11.56 16.56
C GLU A 25 -10.47 -12.14 16.67
N ARG A 26 -10.94 -12.41 17.90
CA ARG A 26 -12.30 -12.93 18.16
C ARG A 26 -13.35 -11.94 17.62
N GLY A 27 -14.23 -12.39 16.74
CA GLY A 27 -15.38 -11.62 16.24
C GLY A 27 -15.17 -10.88 14.92
N VAL A 28 -14.01 -11.02 14.27
CA VAL A 28 -13.77 -10.45 12.93
C VAL A 28 -14.19 -11.47 11.86
N THR A 29 -15.34 -11.22 11.21
CA THR A 29 -15.87 -12.05 10.11
C THR A 29 -15.59 -11.47 8.72
N GLU A 30 -15.35 -10.17 8.63
CA GLU A 30 -15.03 -9.44 7.40
C GLU A 30 -13.75 -8.61 7.57
N PRO A 31 -12.95 -8.40 6.51
CA PRO A 31 -11.75 -7.58 6.60
C PRO A 31 -12.08 -6.16 7.07
N LYS A 32 -11.57 -5.78 8.25
CA LYS A 32 -11.79 -4.44 8.81
C LYS A 32 -10.53 -3.59 8.64
N ALA A 33 -10.68 -2.43 8.02
CA ALA A 33 -9.63 -1.43 7.97
C ALA A 33 -9.14 -1.08 9.38
N THR A 34 -7.83 -1.07 9.58
CA THR A 34 -7.18 -0.68 10.83
C THR A 34 -5.95 0.16 10.52
N PHE A 35 -5.62 1.09 11.41
CA PHE A 35 -4.36 1.80 11.42
C PHE A 35 -3.59 1.27 12.61
N SER A 36 -2.48 0.59 12.36
CA SER A 36 -1.62 0.03 13.40
C SER A 36 -0.23 0.59 13.19
N ALA A 37 0.10 1.63 13.96
CA ALA A 37 1.33 2.38 13.79
C ALA A 37 2.57 1.47 13.65
N CYS A 38 3.46 1.81 12.71
CA CYS A 38 4.64 1.02 12.36
C CYS A 38 4.32 -0.41 11.88
N PHE A 39 3.08 -0.69 11.47
CA PHE A 39 2.56 -2.02 11.16
C PHE A 39 2.66 -3.03 12.32
N GLY A 40 2.78 -2.55 13.56
CA GLY A 40 3.10 -3.39 14.72
C GLY A 40 2.83 -2.72 16.06
N GLU A 41 1.83 -1.84 16.12
CA GLU A 41 1.53 -0.98 17.28
C GLU A 41 1.48 -1.73 18.62
N ALA A 42 0.90 -2.93 18.62
CA ALA A 42 0.76 -3.78 19.81
C ALA A 42 2.11 -4.18 20.45
N PHE A 43 3.23 -4.00 19.74
CA PHE A 43 4.56 -4.41 20.15
C PHE A 43 5.52 -3.22 20.35
N LEU A 44 5.07 -1.98 20.20
CA LEU A 44 5.93 -0.80 20.28
C LEU A 44 6.12 -0.34 21.74
N PRO A 45 7.34 -0.42 22.32
CA PRO A 45 7.60 0.10 23.66
C PRO A 45 7.77 1.63 23.73
N LEU A 46 7.84 2.32 22.58
CA LEU A 46 8.07 3.76 22.49
C LEU A 46 7.01 4.40 21.59
N HIS A 47 6.93 5.73 21.61
CA HIS A 47 6.02 6.45 20.73
C HIS A 47 6.37 6.20 19.23
N PRO A 48 5.39 5.94 18.36
CA PRO A 48 5.61 5.60 16.94
C PRO A 48 6.49 6.57 16.15
N THR A 49 6.46 7.87 16.50
CA THR A 49 7.28 8.90 15.84
C THR A 49 8.78 8.66 15.96
N ILE A 50 9.24 8.02 17.03
CA ILE A 50 10.65 7.67 17.22
C ILE A 50 11.08 6.65 16.16
N TYR A 51 10.26 5.64 15.90
CA TYR A 51 10.54 4.63 14.88
C TYR A 51 10.46 5.21 13.46
N ALA A 52 9.48 6.08 13.20
CA ALA A 52 9.36 6.73 11.89
C ALA A 52 10.55 7.65 11.60
N GLN A 53 11.02 8.42 12.59
CA GLN A 53 12.23 9.23 12.46
C GLN A 53 13.46 8.35 12.20
N LEU A 54 13.63 7.27 12.98
CA LEU A 54 14.72 6.32 12.78
C LEU A 54 14.71 5.70 11.38
N LEU A 55 13.53 5.34 10.86
CA LEU A 55 13.38 4.87 9.49
C LEU A 55 13.89 5.92 8.49
N GLY A 56 13.42 7.17 8.61
CA GLY A 56 13.87 8.27 7.74
C GLY A 56 15.38 8.50 7.77
N GLU A 57 15.99 8.50 8.95
CA GLU A 57 17.44 8.64 9.13
C GLU A 57 18.22 7.48 8.48
N LYS A 58 17.72 6.26 8.62
CA LYS A 58 18.34 5.06 8.01
C LYS A 58 18.18 5.08 6.49
N MET A 59 17.03 5.53 5.98
CA MET A 59 16.81 5.66 4.55
C MET A 59 17.79 6.65 3.92
N GLU A 60 17.96 7.82 4.53
CA GLU A 60 18.91 8.84 4.08
C GLU A 60 20.35 8.32 4.12
N ARG A 61 20.75 7.72 5.26
CA ARG A 61 22.13 7.25 5.46
C ARG A 61 22.56 6.17 4.47
N TYR A 62 21.65 5.26 4.12
CA TYR A 62 21.98 4.07 3.32
C TYR A 62 21.40 4.12 1.90
N GLY A 63 20.72 5.20 1.52
CA GLY A 63 20.11 5.35 0.19
C GLY A 63 19.07 4.29 -0.13
N VAL A 64 18.34 3.79 0.87
CA VAL A 64 17.37 2.70 0.67
C VAL A 64 16.08 3.22 0.02
N ARG A 65 15.44 2.36 -0.77
CA ARG A 65 14.17 2.65 -1.44
C ARG A 65 13.03 1.99 -0.67
N ALA A 66 11.89 2.69 -0.56
CA ALA A 66 10.70 2.17 0.07
C ALA A 66 9.58 1.97 -0.96
N TYR A 67 8.79 0.92 -0.75
CA TYR A 67 7.68 0.55 -1.62
C TYR A 67 6.44 0.19 -0.80
N LEU A 68 5.27 0.59 -1.30
CA LEU A 68 3.98 0.17 -0.77
C LEU A 68 3.37 -0.90 -1.69
N VAL A 69 3.13 -2.09 -1.15
CA VAL A 69 2.58 -3.22 -1.91
C VAL A 69 1.21 -3.61 -1.34
N ASN A 70 0.17 -3.52 -2.16
CA ASN A 70 -1.16 -4.00 -1.79
C ASN A 70 -1.22 -5.53 -1.92
N THR A 71 -1.39 -6.21 -0.79
CA THR A 71 -1.62 -7.67 -0.71
C THR A 71 -3.06 -8.03 -0.31
N GLY A 72 -3.93 -7.02 -0.30
CA GLY A 72 -5.36 -7.09 0.00
C GLY A 72 -6.18 -7.27 -1.28
N TRP A 73 -7.20 -6.43 -1.45
CA TRP A 73 -8.17 -6.50 -2.55
C TRP A 73 -7.87 -5.47 -3.65
N ALA A 74 -8.28 -5.80 -4.87
CA ALA A 74 -8.27 -4.94 -6.04
C ALA A 74 -9.61 -5.04 -6.79
N GLY A 75 -9.94 -4.00 -7.57
CA GLY A 75 -11.15 -3.96 -8.40
C GLY A 75 -12.48 -3.75 -7.65
N GLY A 76 -12.47 -3.66 -6.32
CA GLY A 76 -13.65 -3.43 -5.49
C GLY A 76 -13.38 -3.66 -4.01
N GLY A 77 -14.38 -3.38 -3.17
CA GLY A 77 -14.37 -3.77 -1.75
C GLY A 77 -14.64 -5.27 -1.55
N TYR A 78 -14.63 -5.74 -0.30
CA TYR A 78 -14.97 -7.12 0.03
C TYR A 78 -16.34 -7.52 -0.55
N GLY A 79 -16.43 -8.68 -1.18
CA GLY A 79 -17.64 -9.17 -1.86
C GLY A 79 -17.83 -8.69 -3.30
N VAL A 80 -17.05 -7.70 -3.76
CA VAL A 80 -17.08 -7.19 -5.15
C VAL A 80 -15.73 -7.33 -5.83
N GLY A 81 -14.67 -6.87 -5.18
CA GLY A 81 -13.31 -7.01 -5.65
C GLY A 81 -12.72 -8.38 -5.35
N GLU A 82 -11.58 -8.65 -5.96
CA GLU A 82 -10.83 -9.88 -5.78
C GLU A 82 -9.55 -9.61 -5.00
N ARG A 83 -9.10 -10.63 -4.25
CA ARG A 83 -7.82 -10.54 -3.58
C ARG A 83 -6.70 -10.53 -4.62
N MET A 84 -5.70 -9.67 -4.43
CA MET A 84 -4.48 -9.66 -5.24
C MET A 84 -3.91 -11.06 -5.34
N SER A 85 -3.71 -11.57 -6.56
CA SER A 85 -3.16 -12.90 -6.74
C SER A 85 -1.75 -12.96 -6.15
N ILE A 86 -1.41 -14.11 -5.56
CA ILE A 86 -0.07 -14.32 -5.00
C ILE A 86 1.01 -14.23 -6.09
N GLN A 87 0.68 -14.62 -7.32
CA GLN A 87 1.55 -14.50 -8.49
C GLN A 87 1.85 -13.03 -8.81
N ALA A 88 0.83 -12.18 -8.93
CA ALA A 88 1.01 -10.75 -9.20
C ALA A 88 1.77 -10.05 -8.07
N THR A 89 1.49 -10.41 -6.81
CA THR A 89 2.20 -9.88 -5.64
C THR A 89 3.68 -10.28 -5.67
N ARG A 90 3.99 -11.55 -5.97
CA ARG A 90 5.36 -12.03 -6.12
C ARG A 90 6.08 -11.36 -7.29
N ALA A 91 5.41 -11.16 -8.43
CA ALA A 91 5.99 -10.42 -9.55
C ALA A 91 6.34 -8.97 -9.17
N CYS A 92 5.47 -8.28 -8.43
CA CYS A 92 5.79 -6.96 -7.87
C CYS A 92 7.05 -7.01 -6.98
N VAL A 93 7.11 -7.96 -6.03
CA VAL A 93 8.27 -8.10 -5.12
C VAL A 93 9.54 -8.45 -5.90
N ASN A 94 9.48 -9.38 -6.86
CA ASN A 94 10.61 -9.74 -7.69
C ASN A 94 11.15 -8.52 -8.45
N SER A 95 10.26 -7.72 -9.07
CA SER A 95 10.68 -6.50 -9.79
C SER A 95 11.38 -5.47 -8.90
N ILE A 96 11.05 -5.44 -7.61
CA ILE A 96 11.73 -4.60 -6.61
C ILE A 96 13.12 -5.15 -6.29
N LEU A 97 13.23 -6.47 -6.10
CA LEU A 97 14.46 -7.13 -5.67
C LEU A 97 15.49 -7.27 -6.79
N ASP A 98 15.04 -7.55 -8.02
CA ASP A 98 15.91 -7.65 -9.20
C ASP A 98 16.22 -6.28 -9.84
N GLY A 99 15.49 -5.23 -9.44
CA GLY A 99 15.69 -3.86 -9.88
C GLY A 99 15.00 -3.49 -11.20
N SER A 100 14.32 -4.42 -11.88
CA SER A 100 13.62 -4.16 -13.14
C SER A 100 12.53 -3.08 -13.02
N ILE A 101 11.97 -2.87 -11.83
CA ILE A 101 11.01 -1.78 -11.57
C ILE A 101 11.61 -0.38 -11.79
N HIS A 102 12.94 -0.23 -11.83
CA HIS A 102 13.59 1.07 -12.03
C HIS A 102 13.52 1.57 -13.47
N ASP A 103 13.36 0.67 -14.42
CA ASP A 103 13.28 0.98 -15.86
C ASP A 103 11.83 1.23 -16.32
N ALA A 104 10.86 1.03 -15.43
CA ALA A 104 9.45 1.28 -15.72
C ALA A 104 9.14 2.78 -15.83
N GLU A 105 8.22 3.13 -16.72
CA GLU A 105 7.56 4.42 -16.66
C GLU A 105 6.61 4.48 -15.47
N PHE A 106 6.59 5.62 -14.78
CA PHE A 106 5.70 5.84 -13.64
C PHE A 106 4.63 6.88 -13.92
N GLU A 107 3.52 6.76 -13.20
CA GLU A 107 2.48 7.77 -13.10
C GLU A 107 2.06 7.96 -11.64
N ASN A 108 1.51 9.14 -11.31
CA ASN A 108 1.00 9.41 -9.97
C ASN A 108 -0.50 9.14 -9.91
N VAL A 109 -0.92 8.31 -8.96
CA VAL A 109 -2.33 8.11 -8.63
C VAL A 109 -2.83 9.32 -7.84
N PRO A 110 -3.93 9.97 -8.26
CA PRO A 110 -4.51 11.12 -7.54
C PRO A 110 -4.91 10.82 -6.09
N LEU A 111 -5.22 11.86 -5.31
CA LEU A 111 -5.53 11.85 -3.87
C LEU A 111 -4.37 11.44 -2.97
N PHE A 112 -3.79 10.26 -3.18
CA PHE A 112 -2.68 9.75 -2.38
C PHE A 112 -1.30 10.16 -2.91
N ASN A 113 -1.25 10.67 -4.15
CA ASN A 113 -0.02 11.04 -4.86
C ASN A 113 1.02 9.90 -4.88
N LEU A 114 0.54 8.66 -5.04
CA LEU A 114 1.38 7.47 -5.05
C LEU A 114 1.95 7.23 -6.45
N CYS A 115 3.27 7.09 -6.54
CA CYS A 115 3.98 6.84 -7.78
C CYS A 115 3.92 5.34 -8.13
N VAL A 116 3.10 4.96 -9.12
CA VAL A 116 2.91 3.57 -9.56
C VAL A 116 3.54 3.34 -10.93
N PRO A 117 4.12 2.17 -11.20
CA PRO A 117 4.61 1.85 -12.54
C PRO A 117 3.41 1.65 -13.48
N LYS A 118 3.52 2.12 -14.73
CA LYS A 118 2.49 1.92 -15.75
C LYS A 118 2.42 0.47 -16.23
N THR A 119 3.57 -0.21 -16.21
CA THR A 119 3.71 -1.61 -16.60
C THR A 119 4.73 -2.31 -15.70
N LEU A 120 4.54 -3.61 -15.50
CA LEU A 120 5.49 -4.52 -14.87
C LEU A 120 5.35 -5.88 -15.54
N GLN A 121 6.45 -6.59 -15.70
CA GLN A 121 6.43 -7.96 -16.20
C GLN A 121 5.59 -8.84 -15.27
N ASP A 122 4.79 -9.75 -15.85
CA ASP A 122 3.94 -10.71 -15.14
C ASP A 122 2.89 -10.10 -14.19
N VAL A 123 2.54 -8.81 -14.39
CA VAL A 123 1.44 -8.13 -13.70
C VAL A 123 0.53 -7.46 -14.73
N ASP A 124 -0.79 -7.71 -14.65
CA ASP A 124 -1.76 -6.98 -15.48
C ASP A 124 -1.68 -5.49 -15.16
N ALA A 125 -1.43 -4.66 -16.18
CA ALA A 125 -1.32 -3.20 -16.06
C ALA A 125 -2.57 -2.57 -15.44
N LYS A 126 -3.76 -3.18 -15.59
CA LYS A 126 -4.99 -2.72 -14.94
C LYS A 126 -4.91 -2.77 -13.41
N LEU A 127 -4.08 -3.65 -12.84
CA LEU A 127 -3.88 -3.77 -11.39
C LEU A 127 -2.87 -2.77 -10.82
N LEU A 128 -2.00 -2.21 -11.67
CA LEU A 128 -0.95 -1.29 -11.23
C LEU A 128 -1.53 0.08 -10.85
N ASN A 129 -2.46 0.57 -11.66
CA ASN A 129 -3.29 1.72 -11.31
C ASN A 129 -4.64 1.23 -10.76
N PRO A 130 -4.91 1.38 -9.45
CA PRO A 130 -6.08 0.76 -8.82
C PRO A 130 -7.40 1.26 -9.40
N ARG A 131 -7.47 2.49 -9.93
CA ARG A 131 -8.66 3.00 -10.62
C ARG A 131 -8.99 2.16 -11.85
N ASN A 132 -7.99 1.62 -12.55
CA ASN A 132 -8.19 0.82 -13.77
C ASN A 132 -8.80 -0.55 -13.48
N ALA A 133 -8.54 -1.12 -12.30
CA ALA A 133 -9.09 -2.41 -11.88
C ALA A 133 -10.60 -2.38 -11.58
N TRP A 134 -11.15 -1.22 -11.20
CA TRP A 134 -12.58 -1.10 -10.88
C TRP A 134 -13.43 -1.01 -12.14
N SER A 135 -14.54 -1.74 -12.21
CA SER A 135 -15.51 -1.62 -13.32
C SER A 135 -16.20 -0.25 -13.30
N ASP A 136 -16.65 0.19 -12.12
CA ASP A 136 -17.20 1.51 -11.86
C ASP A 136 -16.12 2.45 -11.30
N LYS A 137 -15.72 3.43 -12.12
CA LYS A 137 -14.69 4.42 -11.74
C LYS A 137 -15.19 5.42 -10.71
N ALA A 138 -16.48 5.76 -10.72
CA ALA A 138 -17.06 6.67 -9.75
C ALA A 138 -17.11 6.01 -8.36
N ALA A 139 -17.42 4.72 -8.30
CA ALA A 139 -17.35 3.94 -7.06
C ALA A 139 -15.91 3.88 -6.48
N TYR A 140 -14.91 3.76 -7.35
CA TYR A 140 -13.51 3.91 -6.94
C TYR A 140 -13.24 5.29 -6.36
N ASP A 141 -13.62 6.36 -7.06
CA ASP A 141 -13.33 7.75 -6.66
C ASP A 141 -13.98 8.08 -5.29
N VAL A 142 -15.21 7.61 -5.04
CA VAL A 142 -15.88 7.72 -3.73
C VAL A 142 -15.15 6.94 -2.64
N THR A 143 -14.75 5.70 -2.94
CA THR A 143 -14.05 4.83 -1.97
C THR A 143 -12.66 5.39 -1.63
N ALA A 144 -11.92 5.87 -2.64
CA ALA A 144 -10.61 6.49 -2.48
C ALA A 144 -10.71 7.76 -1.62
N THR A 145 -11.72 8.59 -1.85
CA THR A 145 -11.98 9.81 -1.05
C THR A 145 -12.31 9.46 0.40
N LYS A 146 -13.17 8.46 0.62
CA LYS A 146 -13.48 7.96 1.98
C LYS A 146 -12.22 7.47 2.69
N LEU A 147 -11.39 6.69 2.03
CA LEU A 147 -10.14 6.19 2.59
C LEU A 147 -9.17 7.34 2.91
N ALA A 148 -9.01 8.31 2.00
CA ALA A 148 -8.17 9.48 2.25
C ALA A 148 -8.62 10.26 3.50
N GLY A 149 -9.94 10.40 3.72
CA GLY A 149 -10.48 10.98 4.95
C GLY A 149 -10.10 10.20 6.21
N MET A 150 -10.03 8.86 6.13
CA MET A 150 -9.58 8.03 7.26
C MET A 150 -8.09 8.19 7.58
N PHE A 151 -7.27 8.62 6.63
CA PHE A 151 -5.83 8.86 6.82
C PHE A 151 -5.52 10.22 7.48
N ILE A 152 -6.48 11.15 7.48
CA ILE A 152 -6.30 12.51 7.99
C ILE A 152 -6.93 12.70 9.38
N ASN A 153 -7.95 11.90 9.70
CA ASN A 153 -8.63 11.89 11.00
C ASN A 153 -7.83 11.14 12.07
#